data_AF-D5ZUS9-F1
#
_entry.id   AF-D5ZUS9-F1
#
_cell.length_a   1.000
_cell.length_b   1.000
_cell.length_c   1.000
_cell.angle_alpha   90.00
_cell.angle_beta   90.00
_cell.angle_gamma   90.00
#
_symmetry.space_group_name_H-M   'P 1'
#
loop_
_entity.id
_entity.type
_entity.pdbx_description
1 polymer ?
#
loop_
_entity_poly.entity_id
_entity_poly.type
_entity_poly.pdbx_seq_one_letter_code
_entity_poly.pdbx_strand_id
1 'polypeptide(L)'
;MPVHHRPAPPPPPLSPAEQAAAAADAARLLAPLLPEPLDHVLLQADLTAVAPGPLQRPLADLLGVLADVESKGGATVYRFTPGSVRRALDAGRTAADLHAFLAAHSRTPVPQPLTYLIDDVARRHGQLRVGAASAYVRCDDDTLLGEILADRRAAGLGLRRLAPTVLAARTDPAGLLEGLRAMGFAPAAESAEGDVLITRADARRTPPRSAPEPVPDGPPVPDDTLLTAAIRAVRAGDLASTVPHRTPAGDRATGGGLPRTGAAETLATLQAAVLTGEALWIGYVNAEGAASQRVIAPVRVEGGFVTAYDHTADEVRTYPLHRITGVAELADDAD
;
A
#
# COMPACT_ATOMS: atom_id res chain seq x y z
N MET A 1 -39.74 35.04 44.59
CA MET A 1 -39.78 33.86 43.68
C MET A 1 -39.60 34.36 42.26
N PRO A 2 -38.45 34.12 41.60
CA PRO A 2 -38.25 34.55 40.22
C PRO A 2 -38.98 33.60 39.27
N VAL A 3 -39.84 34.14 38.41
CA VAL A 3 -40.53 33.37 37.37
C VAL A 3 -39.53 33.14 36.24
N HIS A 4 -38.93 31.95 36.19
CA HIS A 4 -38.11 31.53 35.06
C HIS A 4 -39.00 31.35 33.84
N HIS A 5 -39.03 32.33 32.94
CA HIS A 5 -39.57 32.15 31.59
C HIS A 5 -38.70 31.13 30.85
N ARG A 6 -39.15 29.89 30.81
CA ARG A 6 -38.56 28.85 29.98
C ARG A 6 -38.99 29.14 28.54
N PRO A 7 -38.06 29.40 27.60
CA PRO A 7 -38.44 29.59 26.20
C PRO A 7 -39.08 28.30 25.68
N ALA A 8 -40.20 28.45 24.96
CA ALA A 8 -40.89 27.33 24.34
C ALA A 8 -39.95 26.60 23.36
N PRO A 9 -40.06 25.27 23.23
CA PRO A 9 -39.26 24.52 22.25
C PRO A 9 -39.55 25.05 20.84
N PRO A 10 -38.54 25.10 19.95
CA PRO A 10 -38.74 25.54 18.58
C PRO A 10 -39.76 24.62 17.88
N PRO A 11 -40.63 25.18 17.02
CA PRO A 11 -41.58 24.37 16.28
C PRO A 11 -40.84 23.34 15.40
N PRO A 12 -41.47 22.19 15.12
CA PRO A 12 -40.90 21.19 14.23
C PRO A 12 -40.64 21.80 12.83
N PRO A 13 -39.62 21.32 12.11
CA PRO A 13 -39.35 21.80 10.76
C PRO A 13 -40.55 21.52 9.85
N LEU A 14 -40.94 22.54 9.08
CA LEU A 14 -42.02 22.44 8.10
C LEU A 14 -41.70 21.34 7.06
N SER A 15 -42.72 20.63 6.61
CA SER A 15 -42.60 19.71 5.48
C SER A 15 -42.26 20.46 4.17
N PRO A 16 -41.73 19.79 3.13
CA PRO A 16 -41.42 20.46 1.85
C PRO A 16 -42.62 21.20 1.24
N ALA A 17 -43.84 20.67 1.40
CA ALA A 17 -45.06 21.31 0.91
C ALA A 17 -45.42 22.56 1.72
N GLU A 18 -45.29 22.51 3.05
CA GLU A 18 -45.52 23.66 3.93
C GLU A 18 -44.45 24.74 3.73
N GLN A 19 -43.19 24.35 3.47
CA GLN A 19 -42.13 25.29 3.10
C GLN A 19 -42.42 25.99 1.77
N ALA A 20 -42.88 25.25 0.76
CA ALA A 20 -43.25 25.83 -0.54
C ALA A 20 -44.42 26.81 -0.42
N ALA A 21 -45.45 26.45 0.36
CA ALA A 21 -46.60 27.33 0.62
C ALA A 21 -46.18 28.61 1.38
N ALA A 22 -45.39 28.46 2.46
CA ALA A 22 -44.87 29.58 3.22
C ALA A 22 -43.97 30.50 2.37
N ALA A 23 -43.14 29.93 1.49
CA ALA A 23 -42.31 30.69 0.56
C ALA A 23 -43.13 31.47 -0.47
N ALA A 24 -44.20 30.87 -1.01
CA ALA A 24 -45.11 31.53 -1.94
C ALA A 24 -45.85 32.70 -1.27
N ASP A 25 -46.32 32.51 -0.03
CA ASP A 25 -46.97 33.57 0.74
C ASP A 25 -46.00 34.70 1.10
N ALA A 26 -44.78 34.38 1.52
CA ALA A 26 -43.73 35.36 1.75
C ALA A 26 -43.41 36.15 0.48
N ALA A 27 -43.26 35.48 -0.67
CA ALA A 27 -43.01 36.13 -1.95
C ALA A 27 -44.15 37.10 -2.33
N ARG A 28 -45.41 36.69 -2.13
CA ARG A 28 -46.59 37.54 -2.40
C ARG A 28 -46.63 38.78 -1.49
N LEU A 29 -46.27 38.65 -0.22
CA LEU A 29 -46.24 39.77 0.73
C LEU A 29 -45.08 40.72 0.48
N LEU A 30 -43.92 40.20 0.05
CA LEU A 30 -42.72 41.00 -0.21
C LEU A 30 -42.69 41.64 -1.59
N ALA A 31 -43.34 41.05 -2.60
CA ALA A 31 -43.29 41.54 -3.99
C ALA A 31 -43.61 43.04 -4.15
N PRO A 32 -44.62 43.63 -3.47
CA PRO A 32 -44.92 45.06 -3.58
C PRO A 32 -43.86 45.96 -2.94
N LEU A 33 -42.99 45.41 -2.09
CA LEU A 33 -41.94 46.14 -1.36
C LEU A 33 -40.60 46.13 -2.09
N LEU A 34 -40.45 45.29 -3.11
CA LEU A 34 -39.21 45.14 -3.87
C LEU A 34 -39.24 45.99 -5.14
N PRO A 35 -38.12 46.58 -5.56
CA PRO A 35 -38.04 47.28 -6.83
C PRO A 35 -38.22 46.31 -8.01
N GLU A 36 -38.82 46.81 -9.08
CA GLU A 36 -39.05 46.04 -10.29
C GLU A 36 -37.72 45.63 -10.96
N PRO A 37 -37.51 44.33 -11.25
CA PRO A 37 -36.29 43.89 -11.93
C PRO A 37 -36.19 44.42 -13.36
N LEU A 38 -35.03 44.98 -13.69
CA LEU A 38 -34.73 45.53 -15.00
C LEU A 38 -34.27 44.44 -15.98
N ASP A 39 -34.71 44.56 -17.22
CA ASP A 39 -34.31 43.72 -18.35
C ASP A 39 -33.19 44.35 -19.20
N HIS A 40 -32.55 45.42 -18.73
CA HIS A 40 -31.56 46.15 -19.51
C HIS A 40 -30.44 46.75 -18.65
N VAL A 41 -29.35 47.13 -19.33
CA VAL A 41 -28.20 47.86 -18.78
C VAL A 41 -27.82 49.04 -19.67
N LEU A 42 -27.03 49.97 -19.12
CA LEU A 42 -26.44 51.08 -19.86
C LEU A 42 -25.00 50.73 -20.18
N LEU A 43 -24.67 50.60 -21.48
CA LEU A 43 -23.30 50.34 -21.93
C LEU A 43 -22.55 51.65 -22.11
N GLN A 44 -21.31 51.69 -21.62
CA GLN A 44 -20.43 52.85 -21.66
C GLN A 44 -19.18 52.56 -22.50
N ALA A 45 -18.54 53.62 -23.01
CA ALA A 45 -17.41 53.52 -23.93
C ALA A 45 -16.12 52.96 -23.30
N ASP A 46 -16.04 52.90 -21.96
CA ASP A 46 -14.90 52.42 -21.18
C ASP A 46 -14.98 50.92 -20.83
N LEU A 47 -15.74 50.16 -21.63
CA LEU A 47 -16.01 48.73 -21.45
C LEU A 47 -16.71 48.43 -20.12
N THR A 48 -17.65 49.28 -19.72
CA THR A 48 -18.50 49.04 -18.55
C THR A 48 -19.98 48.97 -18.90
N ALA A 49 -20.73 48.20 -18.11
CA ALA A 49 -22.18 48.21 -18.10
C ALA A 49 -22.68 48.62 -16.72
N VAL A 50 -23.64 49.53 -16.67
CA VAL A 50 -24.26 49.99 -15.41
C VAL A 50 -25.69 49.47 -15.34
N ALA A 51 -25.97 48.74 -14.26
CA ALA A 51 -27.31 48.30 -13.89
C ALA A 51 -27.83 49.19 -12.74
N PRO A 52 -28.78 50.12 -13.01
CA PRO A 52 -29.27 51.06 -12.01
C PRO A 52 -30.23 50.45 -10.97
N GLY A 53 -30.54 49.15 -11.09
CA GLY A 53 -31.41 48.41 -10.20
C GLY A 53 -31.16 46.91 -10.32
N PRO A 54 -31.91 46.07 -9.58
CA PRO A 54 -31.76 44.62 -9.71
C PRO A 54 -32.13 44.18 -11.11
N LEU A 55 -31.35 43.27 -11.68
CA LEU A 55 -31.61 42.74 -13.02
C LEU A 55 -32.50 41.51 -12.94
N GLN A 56 -33.26 41.25 -14.00
CA GLN A 56 -33.90 39.97 -14.21
C GLN A 56 -32.84 38.86 -14.25
N ARG A 57 -33.17 37.69 -13.68
CA ARG A 57 -32.21 36.59 -13.50
C ARG A 57 -31.47 36.20 -14.79
N PRO A 58 -32.13 36.02 -15.95
CA PRO A 58 -31.42 35.63 -17.17
C PRO A 58 -30.35 36.63 -17.62
N LEU A 59 -30.64 37.93 -17.46
CA LEU A 59 -29.70 39.01 -17.77
C LEU A 59 -28.55 39.05 -16.77
N ALA A 60 -28.85 38.97 -15.46
CA ALA A 60 -27.84 38.92 -14.41
C ALA A 60 -26.89 37.73 -14.56
N ASP A 61 -27.42 36.54 -14.85
CA ASP A 61 -26.63 35.30 -14.98
C ASP A 61 -25.66 35.42 -16.16
N LEU A 62 -26.13 35.89 -17.32
CA LEU A 62 -25.25 36.04 -18.49
C LEU A 62 -24.23 37.16 -18.30
N LEU A 63 -24.62 38.32 -17.76
CA LEU A 63 -23.68 39.39 -17.43
C LEU A 63 -22.65 38.97 -16.39
N GLY A 64 -23.05 38.13 -15.42
CA GLY A 64 -22.13 37.58 -14.41
C GLY A 64 -21.05 36.67 -14.99
N VAL A 65 -21.30 36.06 -16.16
CA VAL A 65 -20.28 35.32 -16.90
C VAL A 65 -19.46 36.27 -17.80
N LEU A 66 -20.15 37.11 -18.56
CA LEU A 66 -19.61 37.96 -19.63
C LEU A 66 -18.81 39.17 -19.13
N ALA A 67 -18.97 39.56 -17.88
CA ALA A 67 -18.29 40.70 -17.28
C ALA A 67 -17.92 40.44 -15.81
N ASP A 68 -16.97 41.21 -15.30
CA ASP A 68 -16.58 41.19 -13.89
C ASP A 68 -17.33 42.28 -13.12
N VAL A 69 -17.78 42.02 -11.89
CA VAL A 69 -18.45 43.03 -11.08
C VAL A 69 -17.41 43.92 -10.39
N GLU A 70 -17.39 45.20 -10.73
CA GLU A 70 -16.48 46.19 -10.16
C GLU A 70 -17.06 46.82 -8.89
N SER A 71 -18.37 47.10 -8.87
CA SER A 71 -19.06 47.67 -7.72
C SER A 71 -20.49 47.14 -7.61
N LYS A 72 -20.95 46.95 -6.37
CA LYS A 72 -22.32 46.51 -6.01
C LYS A 72 -23.02 47.55 -5.14
N GLY A 73 -22.84 48.83 -5.48
CA GLY A 73 -23.49 49.95 -4.79
C GLY A 73 -24.96 50.12 -5.21
N GLY A 74 -25.45 51.36 -5.12
CA GLY A 74 -26.80 51.72 -5.61
C GLY A 74 -27.01 51.45 -7.12
N ALA A 75 -25.94 51.30 -7.87
CA ALA A 75 -25.93 50.70 -9.19
C ALA A 75 -24.82 49.64 -9.25
N THR A 76 -25.10 48.51 -9.88
CA THR A 76 -24.08 47.49 -10.11
C THR A 76 -23.31 47.84 -11.38
N VAL A 77 -21.99 47.94 -11.26
CA VAL A 77 -21.09 48.23 -12.39
C VAL A 77 -20.37 46.95 -12.77
N TYR A 78 -20.52 46.59 -14.04
CA TYR A 78 -19.86 45.45 -14.66
C TYR A 78 -18.77 45.95 -15.59
N ARG A 79 -17.61 45.30 -15.62
CA ARG A 79 -16.49 45.59 -16.51
C ARG A 79 -16.26 44.42 -17.46
N PHE A 80 -16.27 44.69 -18.75
CA PHE A 80 -15.89 43.73 -19.77
C PHE A 80 -14.36 43.70 -19.90
N THR A 81 -13.80 42.52 -19.69
CA THR A 81 -12.38 42.22 -19.83
C THR A 81 -12.17 41.11 -20.86
N PRO A 82 -11.00 40.99 -21.51
CA PRO A 82 -10.71 39.85 -22.38
C PRO A 82 -10.91 38.49 -21.67
N GLY A 83 -10.62 38.41 -20.37
CA GLY A 83 -10.84 37.22 -19.55
C GLY A 83 -12.32 36.89 -19.40
N SER A 84 -13.16 37.87 -19.07
CA SER A 84 -14.61 37.68 -18.92
C SER A 84 -15.31 37.28 -20.22
N VAL A 85 -14.94 37.90 -21.34
CA VAL A 85 -15.45 37.51 -22.66
C VAL A 85 -15.03 36.08 -23.01
N ARG A 86 -13.76 35.73 -22.76
CA ARG A 86 -13.29 34.35 -22.97
C ARG A 86 -14.09 33.34 -22.13
N ARG A 87 -14.39 33.64 -20.87
CA ARG A 87 -15.24 32.77 -20.02
C ARG A 87 -16.61 32.53 -20.64
N ALA A 88 -17.22 33.57 -21.23
CA ALA A 88 -18.51 33.41 -21.90
C ALA A 88 -18.42 32.49 -23.14
N LEU A 89 -17.33 32.60 -23.91
CA LEU A 89 -17.07 31.70 -25.04
C LEU A 89 -16.77 30.27 -24.58
N ASP A 90 -16.02 30.10 -23.49
CA ASP A 90 -15.75 28.79 -22.87
C ASP A 90 -17.04 28.13 -22.36
N ALA A 91 -18.02 28.92 -21.94
CA ALA A 91 -19.37 28.46 -21.58
C ALA A 91 -20.27 28.13 -22.79
N GLY A 92 -19.71 28.15 -24.02
CA GLY A 92 -20.40 27.74 -25.24
C GLY A 92 -21.18 28.86 -25.94
N ARG A 93 -20.98 30.13 -25.57
CA ARG A 93 -21.57 31.27 -26.31
C ARG A 93 -20.75 31.58 -27.56
N THR A 94 -21.41 31.98 -28.64
CA THR A 94 -20.75 32.51 -29.83
C THR A 94 -20.65 34.04 -29.79
N ALA A 95 -19.73 34.63 -30.56
CA ALA A 95 -19.66 36.09 -30.69
C ALA A 95 -21.00 36.69 -31.16
N ALA A 96 -21.68 36.01 -32.09
CA ALA A 96 -22.99 36.41 -32.57
C ALA A 96 -24.04 36.42 -31.45
N ASP A 97 -24.04 35.41 -30.58
CA ASP A 97 -24.94 35.37 -29.41
C ASP A 97 -24.65 36.52 -28.44
N LEU A 98 -23.37 36.82 -28.21
CA LEU A 98 -22.97 37.91 -27.31
C LEU A 98 -23.38 39.28 -27.86
N HIS A 99 -23.16 39.54 -29.15
CA HIS A 99 -23.62 40.78 -29.80
C HIS A 99 -25.15 40.90 -29.78
N ALA A 100 -25.87 39.83 -30.13
CA ALA A 100 -27.33 39.81 -30.11
C ALA A 100 -27.87 40.05 -28.69
N PHE A 101 -27.26 39.42 -27.68
CA PHE A 101 -27.61 39.61 -26.29
C PHE A 101 -27.43 41.07 -25.83
N LEU A 102 -26.26 41.65 -26.10
CA LEU A 102 -25.97 43.04 -25.73
C LEU A 102 -26.88 44.03 -26.47
N ALA A 103 -27.19 43.78 -27.74
CA ALA A 103 -28.12 44.59 -28.50
C ALA A 103 -29.55 44.52 -27.95
N ALA A 104 -29.97 43.35 -27.47
CA ALA A 104 -31.31 43.15 -26.92
C ALA A 104 -31.50 43.77 -25.52
N HIS A 105 -30.45 43.77 -24.68
CA HIS A 105 -30.53 44.19 -23.28
C HIS A 105 -29.80 45.50 -23.00
N SER A 106 -29.40 46.28 -24.02
CA SER A 106 -28.82 47.60 -23.81
C SER A 106 -29.81 48.71 -24.14
N ARG A 107 -29.89 49.70 -23.25
CA ARG A 107 -30.61 50.96 -23.51
C ARG A 107 -29.78 51.96 -24.33
N THR A 108 -28.49 51.73 -24.47
CA THR A 108 -27.59 52.54 -25.29
C THR A 108 -27.08 51.71 -26.47
N PRO A 109 -26.64 52.33 -27.58
CA PRO A 109 -25.97 51.59 -28.64
C PRO A 109 -24.73 50.87 -28.09
N VAL A 110 -24.47 49.65 -28.57
CA VAL A 110 -23.27 48.89 -28.17
C VAL A 110 -22.01 49.66 -28.58
N PRO A 111 -21.12 50.02 -27.65
CA PRO A 111 -19.91 50.77 -27.97
C PRO A 111 -18.98 49.96 -28.87
N GLN A 112 -18.42 50.60 -29.91
CA GLN A 112 -17.47 49.98 -30.82
C GLN A 112 -16.28 49.28 -30.12
N PRO A 113 -15.69 49.83 -29.03
CA PRO A 113 -14.63 49.13 -28.30
C PRO A 113 -15.05 47.77 -27.75
N LEU A 114 -16.30 47.65 -27.30
CA LEU A 114 -16.84 46.39 -26.78
C LEU A 114 -17.06 45.39 -27.93
N THR A 115 -17.57 45.86 -29.07
CA THR A 115 -17.70 45.02 -30.26
C THR A 115 -16.35 44.44 -30.68
N TYR A 116 -15.33 45.30 -30.76
CA TYR A 116 -13.98 44.89 -31.13
C TYR A 116 -13.36 43.90 -30.14
N LEU A 117 -13.55 44.12 -28.83
CA LEU A 117 -13.10 43.20 -27.79
C LEU A 117 -13.70 41.80 -27.99
N ILE A 118 -15.01 41.71 -28.24
CA ILE A 118 -15.71 40.44 -28.45
C ILE A 118 -15.15 39.71 -29.66
N ASP A 119 -15.04 40.42 -30.79
CA ASP A 119 -14.59 39.82 -32.05
C ASP A 119 -13.12 39.36 -31.98
N ASP A 120 -12.25 40.14 -31.34
CA ASP A 120 -10.83 39.80 -31.19
C ASP A 120 -10.63 38.59 -30.27
N VAL A 121 -11.36 38.52 -29.16
CA VAL A 121 -11.30 37.36 -28.26
C VAL A 121 -11.91 36.13 -28.94
N ALA A 122 -13.02 36.27 -29.65
CA ALA A 122 -13.65 35.17 -30.39
C ALA A 122 -12.77 34.63 -31.50
N ARG A 123 -12.05 35.50 -32.23
CA ARG A 123 -11.10 35.09 -33.26
C ARG A 123 -9.96 34.24 -32.69
N ARG A 124 -9.49 34.56 -31.47
CA ARG A 124 -8.40 33.86 -30.79
C ARG A 124 -8.86 32.62 -30.02
N HIS A 125 -10.15 32.56 -29.66
CA HIS A 125 -10.76 31.44 -28.96
C HIS A 125 -10.77 30.18 -29.85
N GLY A 126 -10.39 29.03 -29.27
CA GLY A 126 -10.42 27.75 -29.97
C GLY A 126 -9.40 27.57 -31.12
N GLN A 127 -8.45 28.50 -31.31
CA GLN A 127 -7.35 28.33 -32.28
C GLN A 127 -6.42 27.17 -31.87
N LEU A 128 -6.15 27.05 -30.57
CA LEU A 128 -5.42 25.93 -30.00
C LEU A 128 -6.42 24.88 -29.52
N ARG A 129 -6.21 23.63 -29.93
CA ARG A 129 -7.05 22.49 -29.56
C ARG A 129 -6.20 21.46 -28.85
N VAL A 130 -6.61 21.09 -27.64
CA VAL A 130 -5.98 20.03 -26.86
C VAL A 130 -6.91 18.82 -26.89
N GLY A 131 -6.34 17.64 -27.08
CA GLY A 131 -7.07 16.38 -27.02
C GLY A 131 -6.20 15.31 -26.38
N ALA A 132 -6.83 14.29 -25.81
CA ALA A 132 -6.11 13.15 -25.25
C ALA A 132 -5.55 12.26 -26.39
N ALA A 133 -4.30 11.84 -26.24
CA ALA A 133 -3.64 10.83 -27.06
C ALA A 133 -2.82 9.94 -26.13
N SER A 134 -3.21 8.68 -26.00
CA SER A 134 -2.57 7.72 -25.07
C SER A 134 -1.26 7.18 -25.64
N ALA A 135 -1.15 7.13 -26.96
CA ALA A 135 0.05 6.75 -27.71
C ALA A 135 0.04 7.42 -29.09
N TYR A 136 1.16 7.36 -29.79
CA TYR A 136 1.30 7.85 -31.16
C TYR A 136 2.08 6.87 -32.03
N VAL A 137 1.92 6.98 -33.35
CA VAL A 137 2.72 6.28 -34.37
C VAL A 137 3.39 7.34 -35.22
N ARG A 138 4.71 7.27 -35.33
CA ARG A 138 5.48 8.06 -36.29
C ARG A 138 5.96 7.15 -37.42
N CYS A 139 5.80 7.61 -38.65
CA CYS A 139 6.33 6.92 -39.82
C CYS A 139 6.76 7.96 -40.85
N ASP A 140 7.94 7.77 -41.45
CA ASP A 140 8.45 8.67 -42.48
C ASP A 140 7.69 8.51 -43.81
N ASP A 141 6.93 7.42 -43.97
CA ASP A 141 6.06 7.15 -45.12
C ASP A 141 4.59 7.43 -44.78
N ASP A 142 4.05 8.49 -45.39
CA ASP A 142 2.65 8.87 -45.24
C ASP A 142 1.68 7.82 -45.83
N THR A 143 2.07 7.16 -46.93
CA THR A 143 1.20 6.20 -47.60
C THR A 143 0.90 5.01 -46.70
N LEU A 144 1.90 4.52 -45.96
CA LEU A 144 1.76 3.47 -44.97
C LEU A 144 0.79 3.86 -43.84
N LEU A 145 0.84 5.11 -43.36
CA LEU A 145 -0.12 5.59 -42.35
C LEU A 145 -1.54 5.67 -42.91
N GLY A 146 -1.68 6.02 -44.19
CA GLY A 146 -2.95 5.94 -44.93
C GLY A 146 -3.51 4.52 -44.99
N GLU A 147 -2.67 3.53 -45.29
CA GLU A 147 -3.05 2.12 -45.32
C GLU A 147 -3.51 1.61 -43.95
N ILE A 148 -2.77 1.93 -42.88
CA ILE A 148 -3.13 1.57 -41.51
C ILE A 148 -4.48 2.16 -41.12
N LEU A 149 -4.76 3.43 -41.46
CA LEU A 149 -6.03 4.08 -41.16
C LEU A 149 -7.20 3.49 -41.95
N ALA A 150 -6.97 2.97 -43.15
CA ALA A 150 -7.99 2.38 -44.01
C ALA A 150 -8.32 0.92 -43.64
N ASP A 151 -7.42 0.21 -42.95
CA ASP A 151 -7.64 -1.18 -42.54
C ASP A 151 -8.68 -1.29 -41.41
N ARG A 152 -9.73 -2.09 -41.63
CA ARG A 152 -10.81 -2.30 -40.66
C ARG A 152 -10.31 -2.91 -39.34
N ARG A 153 -9.19 -3.63 -39.35
CA ARG A 153 -8.56 -4.18 -38.13
C ARG A 153 -8.04 -3.09 -37.19
N ALA A 154 -7.72 -1.90 -37.70
CA ALA A 154 -7.28 -0.76 -36.89
C ALA A 154 -8.43 -0.04 -36.13
N ALA A 155 -9.70 -0.38 -36.37
CA ALA A 155 -10.83 0.29 -35.74
C ALA A 155 -10.77 0.29 -34.20
N GLY A 156 -10.24 -0.79 -33.61
CA GLY A 156 -10.06 -0.92 -32.16
C GLY A 156 -8.94 -0.05 -31.56
N LEU A 157 -8.00 0.43 -32.39
CA LEU A 157 -6.86 1.25 -31.95
C LEU A 157 -7.22 2.73 -31.73
N GLY A 158 -8.37 3.15 -32.25
CA GLY A 158 -8.85 4.52 -32.14
C GLY A 158 -7.88 5.54 -32.74
N LEU A 159 -7.32 5.22 -33.92
CA LEU A 159 -6.34 6.05 -34.61
C LEU A 159 -6.96 7.33 -35.17
N ARG A 160 -6.23 8.43 -35.07
CA ARG A 160 -6.55 9.73 -35.65
C ARG A 160 -5.28 10.36 -36.20
N ARG A 161 -5.33 10.86 -37.43
CA ARG A 161 -4.19 11.55 -38.04
C ARG A 161 -3.99 12.93 -37.43
N LEU A 162 -2.77 13.23 -36.97
CA LEU A 162 -2.38 14.53 -36.44
C LEU A 162 -1.51 15.32 -37.42
N ALA A 163 -0.65 14.63 -38.15
CA ALA A 163 0.22 15.17 -39.19
C ALA A 163 0.39 14.13 -40.31
N PRO A 164 1.01 14.47 -41.44
CA PRO A 164 1.25 13.49 -42.50
C PRO A 164 2.01 12.24 -42.04
N THR A 165 2.97 12.41 -41.12
CA THR A 165 3.84 11.35 -40.60
C THR A 165 3.49 10.92 -39.17
N VAL A 166 2.35 11.36 -38.63
CA VAL A 166 1.99 11.12 -37.21
C VAL A 166 0.51 10.77 -37.04
N LEU A 167 0.24 9.62 -36.42
CA LEU A 167 -1.07 9.22 -35.90
C LEU A 167 -1.08 9.29 -34.38
N ALA A 168 -2.19 9.74 -33.80
CA ALA A 168 -2.50 9.54 -32.39
C ALA A 168 -3.42 8.33 -32.22
N ALA A 169 -3.27 7.60 -31.12
CA ALA A 169 -4.12 6.49 -30.72
C ALA A 169 -4.78 6.78 -29.37
N ARG A 170 -5.95 6.18 -29.15
CA ARG A 170 -6.62 6.17 -27.84
C ARG A 170 -6.17 5.01 -26.96
N THR A 171 -5.67 3.94 -27.59
CA THR A 171 -5.06 2.79 -26.92
C THR A 171 -3.69 3.16 -26.34
N ASP A 172 -3.32 2.52 -25.24
CA ASP A 172 -1.99 2.67 -24.64
C ASP A 172 -0.87 2.14 -25.57
N PRO A 173 0.40 2.50 -25.31
CA PRO A 173 1.51 2.11 -26.18
C PRO A 173 1.68 0.59 -26.38
N ALA A 174 1.41 -0.23 -25.36
CA ALA A 174 1.57 -1.68 -25.46
C ALA A 174 0.48 -2.29 -26.35
N GLY A 175 -0.78 -1.91 -26.13
CA GLY A 175 -1.89 -2.34 -26.98
C GLY A 175 -1.77 -1.87 -28.43
N LEU A 176 -1.22 -0.66 -28.65
CA LEU A 176 -0.94 -0.16 -30.00
C LEU A 176 0.15 -0.99 -30.71
N LEU A 177 1.24 -1.31 -30.02
CA LEU A 177 2.31 -2.17 -30.57
C LEU A 177 1.78 -3.57 -30.91
N GLU A 178 0.99 -4.18 -30.02
CA GLU A 178 0.41 -5.49 -30.25
C GLU A 178 -0.59 -5.49 -31.41
N GLY A 179 -1.48 -4.51 -31.48
CA GLY A 179 -2.46 -4.41 -32.56
C GLY A 179 -1.83 -4.19 -33.94
N LEU A 180 -0.81 -3.33 -34.03
CA LEU A 180 -0.06 -3.14 -35.28
C LEU A 180 0.69 -4.41 -35.70
N ARG A 181 1.27 -5.15 -34.74
CA ARG A 181 1.90 -6.46 -35.02
C ARG A 181 0.89 -7.50 -35.50
N ALA A 182 -0.29 -7.56 -34.88
CA ALA A 182 -1.37 -8.44 -35.30
C ALA A 182 -1.89 -8.12 -36.72
N MET A 183 -1.73 -6.87 -37.16
CA MET A 183 -2.04 -6.45 -38.53
C MET A 183 -0.96 -6.82 -39.56
N GLY A 184 0.22 -7.23 -39.11
CA GLY A 184 1.36 -7.60 -39.96
C GLY A 184 2.44 -6.51 -40.08
N PHE A 185 2.30 -5.40 -39.36
CA PHE A 185 3.33 -4.36 -39.32
C PHE A 185 4.42 -4.69 -38.30
N ALA A 186 5.61 -4.09 -38.47
CA ALA A 186 6.75 -4.26 -37.56
C ALA A 186 7.08 -2.95 -36.84
N PRO A 187 6.22 -2.47 -35.91
CA PRO A 187 6.48 -1.24 -35.18
C PRO A 187 7.62 -1.43 -34.15
N ALA A 188 8.41 -0.39 -33.97
CA ALA A 188 9.36 -0.28 -32.88
C ALA A 188 8.77 0.59 -31.75
N ALA A 189 9.11 0.28 -30.51
CA ALA A 189 8.74 1.13 -29.38
C ALA A 189 9.63 2.38 -29.38
N GLU A 190 9.10 3.54 -29.02
CA GLU A 190 9.88 4.76 -28.76
C GLU A 190 9.85 5.08 -27.26
N SER A 191 10.92 5.69 -26.73
CA SER A 191 10.99 6.20 -25.36
C SER A 191 10.24 7.52 -25.22
N ALA A 192 10.10 8.04 -24.00
CA ALA A 192 9.50 9.35 -23.75
C ALA A 192 10.29 10.50 -24.43
N GLU A 193 11.58 10.29 -24.68
CA GLU A 193 12.50 11.19 -25.37
C GLU A 193 12.48 11.02 -26.90
N GLY A 194 11.75 10.02 -27.42
CA GLY A 194 11.63 9.72 -28.85
C GLY A 194 12.70 8.79 -29.40
N ASP A 195 13.54 8.20 -28.53
CA ASP A 195 14.56 7.23 -28.95
C ASP A 195 13.91 5.87 -29.21
N VAL A 196 14.33 5.19 -30.28
CA VAL A 196 13.82 3.85 -30.60
C VAL A 196 14.31 2.85 -29.56
N LEU A 197 13.37 2.34 -28.75
CA LEU A 197 13.58 1.27 -27.78
C LEU A 197 13.63 -0.08 -28.50
N ILE A 198 14.84 -0.59 -28.69
CA ILE A 198 15.06 -1.98 -29.07
C ILE A 198 14.84 -2.83 -27.82
N THR A 199 13.60 -3.27 -27.61
CA THR A 199 13.33 -4.36 -26.69
C THR A 199 13.89 -5.63 -27.34
N ARG A 200 15.11 -6.03 -26.98
CA ARG A 200 15.46 -7.44 -27.11
C ARG A 200 14.36 -8.19 -26.39
N ALA A 201 13.76 -9.20 -27.02
CA ALA A 201 12.83 -10.08 -26.34
C ALA A 201 13.53 -10.56 -25.07
N ASP A 202 13.16 -9.99 -23.93
CA ASP A 202 13.77 -10.33 -22.67
C ASP A 202 13.57 -11.83 -22.52
N ALA A 203 14.68 -12.56 -22.62
CA ALA A 203 14.73 -13.94 -22.20
C ALA A 203 14.04 -13.95 -20.83
N ARG A 204 12.90 -14.65 -20.71
CA ARG A 204 12.08 -14.65 -19.49
C ARG A 204 13.01 -14.89 -18.30
N ARG A 205 13.46 -13.81 -17.67
CA ARG A 205 14.38 -13.88 -16.56
C ARG A 205 13.48 -14.14 -15.37
N THR A 206 13.67 -15.30 -14.76
CA THR A 206 13.13 -15.56 -13.44
C THR A 206 13.49 -14.37 -12.55
N PRO A 207 12.53 -13.80 -11.79
CA PRO A 207 12.85 -12.73 -10.84
C PRO A 207 14.03 -13.17 -9.96
N PRO A 208 14.86 -12.22 -9.48
CA PRO A 208 16.00 -12.55 -8.65
C PRO A 208 15.53 -13.42 -7.49
N ARG A 209 16.04 -14.66 -7.42
CA ARG A 209 15.70 -15.58 -6.35
C ARG A 209 16.17 -14.93 -5.05
N SER A 210 15.23 -14.62 -4.16
CA SER A 210 15.55 -14.29 -2.77
C SER A 210 16.31 -15.47 -2.17
N ALA A 211 17.44 -15.22 -1.52
CA ALA A 211 18.10 -16.26 -0.74
C ALA A 211 17.10 -16.81 0.30
N PRO A 212 17.02 -18.13 0.52
CA PRO A 212 16.21 -18.68 1.59
C PRO A 212 16.61 -18.04 2.92
N GLU A 213 15.63 -17.72 3.76
CA GLU A 213 15.89 -17.20 5.10
C GLU A 213 16.71 -18.25 5.87
N PRO A 214 17.80 -17.88 6.57
CA PRO A 214 18.59 -18.83 7.33
C PRO A 214 17.70 -19.48 8.40
N VAL A 215 17.42 -20.77 8.25
CA VAL A 215 16.83 -21.55 9.34
C VAL A 215 17.89 -21.61 10.44
N PRO A 216 17.59 -21.19 11.69
CA PRO A 216 18.54 -21.33 12.77
C PRO A 216 18.77 -22.82 13.02
N ASP A 217 19.88 -23.37 12.53
CA ASP A 217 20.41 -24.65 12.98
C ASP A 217 21.03 -24.44 14.36
N GLY A 218 20.15 -24.34 15.36
CA GLY A 218 20.49 -24.30 16.77
C GLY A 218 19.47 -25.10 17.57
N PRO A 219 19.89 -25.88 18.58
CA PRO A 219 18.95 -26.59 19.43
C PRO A 219 17.96 -25.60 20.07
N PRO A 220 16.69 -26.01 20.30
CA PRO A 220 15.68 -25.14 20.88
C PRO A 220 16.15 -24.60 22.23
N VAL A 221 15.72 -23.39 22.57
CA VAL A 221 16.05 -22.74 23.85
C VAL A 221 15.68 -23.70 25.00
N PRO A 222 16.61 -24.02 25.93
CA PRO A 222 16.35 -24.95 27.02
C PRO A 222 15.18 -24.48 27.88
N ASP A 223 14.33 -25.42 28.30
CA ASP A 223 13.23 -25.15 29.22
C ASP A 223 13.72 -24.85 30.65
N ASP A 224 12.83 -24.26 31.47
CA ASP A 224 13.15 -23.87 32.85
C ASP A 224 13.60 -25.07 33.70
N THR A 225 13.16 -26.27 33.36
CA THR A 225 13.60 -27.52 34.00
C THR A 225 15.08 -27.81 33.74
N LEU A 226 15.53 -27.73 32.48
CA LEU A 226 16.94 -27.88 32.13
C LEU A 226 17.79 -26.77 32.74
N LEU A 227 17.29 -25.54 32.75
CA LEU A 227 17.99 -24.41 33.34
C LEU A 227 18.17 -24.59 34.86
N THR A 228 17.14 -25.07 35.55
CA THR A 228 17.17 -25.34 37.00
C THR A 228 18.14 -26.49 37.32
N ALA A 229 18.13 -27.55 36.50
CA ALA A 229 19.07 -28.66 36.64
C ALA A 229 20.53 -28.20 36.43
N ALA A 230 20.79 -27.37 35.42
CA ALA A 230 22.11 -26.80 35.16
C ALA A 230 22.59 -25.93 36.34
N ILE A 231 21.73 -25.08 36.89
CA ILE A 231 22.07 -24.26 38.07
C ILE A 231 22.38 -25.14 39.28
N ARG A 232 21.61 -26.21 39.51
CA ARG A 232 21.87 -27.15 40.61
C ARG A 232 23.21 -27.88 40.40
N ALA A 233 23.53 -28.30 39.19
CA ALA A 233 24.80 -28.94 38.85
C ALA A 233 26.00 -28.01 39.10
N VAL A 234 25.91 -26.74 38.66
CA VAL A 234 26.96 -25.73 38.92
C VAL A 234 27.15 -25.52 40.42
N ARG A 235 26.06 -25.36 41.19
CA ARG A 235 26.15 -25.19 42.66
C ARG A 235 26.70 -26.42 43.38
N ALA A 236 26.39 -27.62 42.89
CA ALA A 236 26.96 -28.85 43.41
C ALA A 236 28.47 -28.95 43.11
N GLY A 237 28.89 -28.55 41.91
CA GLY A 237 30.30 -28.42 41.53
C GLY A 237 31.07 -27.39 42.36
N ASP A 238 30.47 -26.23 42.65
CA ASP A 238 31.07 -25.21 43.53
C ASP A 238 31.23 -25.72 44.97
N LEU A 239 30.24 -26.46 45.49
CA LEU A 239 30.31 -27.11 46.80
C LEU A 239 31.38 -28.22 46.82
N ALA A 240 31.49 -29.03 45.77
CA ALA A 240 32.52 -30.06 45.66
C ALA A 240 33.95 -29.46 45.52
N SER A 241 34.08 -28.32 44.86
CA SER A 241 35.35 -27.60 44.67
C SER A 241 35.86 -26.92 45.95
N THR A 242 34.97 -26.64 46.91
CA THR A 242 35.30 -25.99 48.19
C THR A 242 35.58 -26.95 49.34
N VAL A 243 35.30 -28.25 49.17
CA VAL A 243 35.72 -29.30 50.11
C VAL A 243 37.12 -29.80 49.70
N PRO A 244 38.17 -29.63 50.53
CA PRO A 244 39.53 -30.03 50.17
C PRO A 244 39.63 -31.57 50.14
N HIS A 245 39.47 -32.17 48.95
CA HIS A 245 39.63 -33.60 48.80
C HIS A 245 41.10 -33.99 48.63
N ARG A 246 41.55 -34.74 49.63
CA ARG A 246 42.86 -35.38 49.79
C ARG A 246 43.09 -36.36 48.64
N THR A 247 44.12 -36.11 47.83
CA THR A 247 44.63 -37.06 46.84
C THR A 247 45.42 -38.18 47.53
N PRO A 248 44.98 -39.45 47.48
CA PRO A 248 45.89 -40.56 47.67
C PRO A 248 46.62 -40.79 46.34
N ALA A 249 47.94 -40.64 46.38
CA ALA A 249 48.83 -41.19 45.38
C ALA A 249 48.87 -42.72 45.54
N GLY A 250 48.93 -43.42 44.41
CA GLY A 250 49.67 -44.68 44.32
C GLY A 250 48.85 -45.98 44.29
N ASP A 251 48.93 -46.58 43.11
CA ASP A 251 49.24 -47.99 42.88
C ASP A 251 48.11 -49.06 42.94
N ARG A 252 47.99 -49.70 41.77
CA ARG A 252 47.83 -51.14 41.54
C ARG A 252 46.70 -51.89 42.24
N ALA A 253 45.81 -52.37 41.37
CA ALA A 253 45.35 -53.75 41.30
C ALA A 253 44.70 -54.33 42.56
N THR A 254 43.40 -54.61 42.51
CA THR A 254 42.87 -55.96 42.27
C THR A 254 41.37 -56.00 42.58
N GLY A 255 40.59 -56.62 41.68
CA GLY A 255 39.41 -57.38 42.08
C GLY A 255 38.10 -56.63 42.30
N GLY A 256 37.46 -56.20 41.22
CA GLY A 256 36.02 -55.96 41.19
C GLY A 256 35.56 -56.06 39.76
N GLY A 257 35.11 -57.25 39.33
CA GLY A 257 34.72 -57.49 37.94
C GLY A 257 33.62 -56.52 37.48
N LEU A 258 33.61 -56.19 36.18
CA LEU A 258 32.50 -55.46 35.57
C LEU A 258 31.18 -56.21 35.92
N PRO A 259 30.13 -55.51 36.38
CA PRO A 259 28.84 -56.15 36.58
C PRO A 259 28.43 -56.81 35.27
N ARG A 260 27.92 -58.04 35.33
CA ARG A 260 27.41 -58.77 34.17
C ARG A 260 25.95 -59.15 34.42
N THR A 261 25.04 -58.29 34.02
CA THR A 261 23.59 -58.50 34.07
C THR A 261 23.05 -58.80 32.68
N GLY A 262 21.96 -59.56 32.59
CA GLY A 262 21.34 -59.86 31.29
C GLY A 262 20.83 -58.58 30.62
N ALA A 263 20.84 -58.50 29.29
CA ALA A 263 20.49 -57.27 28.57
C ALA A 263 19.10 -56.69 28.92
N ALA A 264 18.12 -57.56 29.20
CA ALA A 264 16.78 -57.14 29.62
C ALA A 264 16.75 -56.57 31.05
N GLU A 265 17.54 -57.15 31.95
CA GLU A 265 17.70 -56.71 33.35
C GLU A 265 18.43 -55.36 33.40
N THR A 266 19.54 -55.23 32.64
CA THR A 266 20.29 -53.97 32.50
C THR A 266 19.40 -52.83 32.03
N LEU A 267 18.54 -53.08 31.03
CA LEU A 267 17.60 -52.09 30.53
C LEU A 267 16.55 -51.74 31.58
N ALA A 268 15.99 -52.72 32.28
CA ALA A 268 14.99 -52.49 33.32
C ALA A 268 15.55 -51.66 34.49
N THR A 269 16.75 -51.97 34.98
CA THR A 269 17.41 -51.21 36.06
C THR A 269 17.75 -49.79 35.63
N LEU A 270 18.25 -49.60 34.40
CA LEU A 270 18.52 -48.25 33.88
C LEU A 270 17.22 -47.44 33.73
N GLN A 271 16.13 -48.05 33.27
CA GLN A 271 14.83 -47.39 33.18
C GLN A 271 14.25 -47.05 34.57
N ALA A 272 14.42 -47.93 35.56
CA ALA A 272 14.04 -47.66 36.94
C ALA A 272 14.83 -46.48 37.52
N ALA A 273 16.15 -46.45 37.31
CA ALA A 273 17.01 -45.36 37.77
C ALA A 273 16.75 -44.02 37.06
N VAL A 274 16.26 -44.03 35.81
CA VAL A 274 15.77 -42.80 35.16
C VAL A 274 14.54 -42.24 35.88
N LEU A 275 13.68 -43.11 36.43
CA LEU A 275 12.49 -42.69 37.17
C LEU A 275 12.82 -42.24 38.60
N THR A 276 13.78 -42.88 39.28
CA THR A 276 14.19 -42.50 40.65
C THR A 276 15.23 -41.39 40.69
N GLY A 277 16.02 -41.24 39.63
CA GLY A 277 17.15 -40.30 39.54
C GLY A 277 18.41 -40.78 40.29
N GLU A 278 18.47 -42.06 40.66
CA GLU A 278 19.59 -42.64 41.40
C GLU A 278 20.81 -42.91 40.50
N ALA A 279 22.00 -42.76 41.08
CA ALA A 279 23.23 -43.09 40.38
C ALA A 279 23.51 -44.60 40.43
N LEU A 280 23.93 -45.15 39.30
CA LEU A 280 24.23 -46.55 39.11
C LEU A 280 25.68 -46.75 38.69
N TRP A 281 26.23 -47.89 39.03
CA TRP A 281 27.50 -48.36 38.54
C TRP A 281 27.31 -49.18 37.26
N ILE A 282 28.06 -48.86 36.20
CA ILE A 282 28.05 -49.62 34.95
C ILE A 282 29.42 -50.12 34.57
N GLY A 283 29.45 -51.32 34.01
CA GLY A 283 30.59 -51.79 33.23
C GLY A 283 30.41 -51.43 31.76
N TYR A 284 31.33 -50.68 31.16
CA TYR A 284 31.26 -50.22 29.78
C TYR A 284 32.49 -50.59 28.97
N VAL A 285 32.31 -51.07 27.75
CA VAL A 285 33.40 -51.36 26.79
C VAL A 285 33.39 -50.30 25.68
N ASN A 286 34.54 -49.66 25.43
CA ASN A 286 34.66 -48.64 24.38
C ASN A 286 34.80 -49.23 22.97
N ALA A 287 34.94 -48.38 21.94
CA ALA A 287 35.03 -48.83 20.55
C ALA A 287 36.31 -49.64 20.27
N GLU A 288 37.35 -49.41 21.05
CA GLU A 288 38.65 -50.07 20.99
C GLU A 288 38.70 -51.39 21.78
N GLY A 289 37.57 -51.79 22.40
CA GLY A 289 37.45 -53.04 23.16
C GLY A 289 37.99 -52.98 24.60
N ALA A 290 38.42 -51.82 25.08
CA ALA A 290 38.85 -51.62 26.45
C ALA A 290 37.64 -51.49 27.39
N ALA A 291 37.63 -52.30 28.45
CA ALA A 291 36.58 -52.26 29.46
C ALA A 291 36.92 -51.25 30.57
N SER A 292 35.91 -50.49 30.98
CA SER A 292 35.99 -49.44 32.01
C SER A 292 34.76 -49.51 32.91
N GLN A 293 34.90 -49.01 34.13
CA GLN A 293 33.81 -48.90 35.09
C GLN A 293 33.46 -47.44 35.27
N ARG A 294 32.15 -47.14 35.35
CA ARG A 294 31.66 -45.76 35.41
C ARG A 294 30.49 -45.66 36.37
N VAL A 295 30.46 -44.57 37.11
CA VAL A 295 29.32 -44.19 37.95
C VAL A 295 28.48 -43.22 37.12
N ILE A 296 27.26 -43.60 36.78
CA ILE A 296 26.38 -42.80 35.93
C ILE A 296 25.04 -42.51 36.61
N ALA A 297 24.52 -41.29 36.47
CA ALA A 297 23.14 -40.95 36.79
C ALA A 297 22.33 -40.91 35.48
N PRO A 298 21.54 -41.95 35.15
CA PRO A 298 20.86 -42.04 33.87
C PRO A 298 19.73 -41.02 33.79
N VAL A 299 19.70 -40.28 32.69
CA VAL A 299 18.70 -39.22 32.43
C VAL A 299 17.61 -39.72 31.47
N ARG A 300 17.99 -40.56 30.50
CA ARG A 300 17.07 -41.09 29.49
C ARG A 300 17.59 -42.40 28.89
N VAL A 301 16.69 -43.35 28.65
CA VAL A 301 16.98 -44.63 27.97
C VAL A 301 16.03 -44.79 26.78
N GLU A 302 16.52 -44.60 25.56
CA GLU A 302 15.73 -44.74 24.34
C GLU A 302 16.58 -45.21 23.15
N GLY A 303 15.95 -45.89 22.19
CA GLY A 303 16.59 -46.24 20.91
C GLY A 303 17.83 -47.15 21.03
N GLY A 304 18.00 -47.86 22.15
CA GLY A 304 19.17 -48.69 22.40
C GLY A 304 20.37 -47.94 23.01
N PHE A 305 20.18 -46.71 23.48
CA PHE A 305 21.18 -45.89 24.15
C PHE A 305 20.69 -45.43 25.53
N VAL A 306 21.63 -45.18 26.43
CA VAL A 306 21.40 -44.45 27.68
C VAL A 306 22.20 -43.17 27.68
N THR A 307 21.54 -42.03 27.86
CA THR A 307 22.19 -40.75 28.11
C THR A 307 22.21 -40.54 29.61
N ALA A 308 23.40 -40.35 30.17
CA ALA A 308 23.61 -40.26 31.60
C ALA A 308 24.72 -39.25 31.93
N TYR A 309 24.64 -38.63 33.11
CA TYR A 309 25.77 -37.90 33.65
C TYR A 309 26.80 -38.89 34.17
N ASP A 310 28.02 -38.87 33.62
CA ASP A 310 29.10 -39.74 34.06
C ASP A 310 29.92 -39.03 35.13
N HIS A 311 29.73 -39.43 36.39
CA HIS A 311 30.47 -38.86 37.53
C HIS A 311 31.97 -39.16 37.48
N THR A 312 32.41 -40.16 36.71
CA THR A 312 33.84 -40.47 36.53
C THR A 312 34.51 -39.53 35.53
N ALA A 313 33.76 -39.02 34.55
CA ALA A 313 34.26 -38.11 33.52
C ALA A 313 33.77 -36.66 33.66
N ASP A 314 32.87 -36.42 34.60
CA ASP A 314 32.22 -35.13 34.90
C ASP A 314 31.55 -34.48 33.68
N GLU A 315 30.88 -35.30 32.86
CA GLU A 315 30.25 -34.87 31.61
C GLU A 315 29.01 -35.72 31.30
N VAL A 316 28.01 -35.15 30.60
CA VAL A 316 26.87 -35.91 30.06
C VAL A 316 27.31 -36.72 28.85
N ARG A 317 27.17 -38.04 28.92
CA ARG A 317 27.57 -38.96 27.85
C ARG A 317 26.46 -39.91 27.47
N THR A 318 26.48 -40.32 26.20
CA THR A 318 25.54 -41.30 25.67
C THR A 318 26.26 -42.63 25.44
N TYR A 319 25.77 -43.67 26.10
CA TYR A 319 26.31 -45.03 26.04
C TYR A 319 25.37 -45.94 25.24
N PRO A 320 25.86 -46.67 24.23
CA PRO A 320 25.08 -47.74 23.62
C PRO A 320 24.85 -48.88 24.62
N LEU A 321 23.60 -49.32 24.79
CA LEU A 321 23.23 -50.37 25.75
C LEU A 321 23.94 -51.70 25.46
N HIS A 322 24.19 -52.03 24.19
CA HIS A 322 24.91 -53.25 23.80
C HIS A 322 26.39 -53.25 24.19
N ARG A 323 26.92 -52.12 24.65
CA ARG A 323 28.29 -51.99 25.19
C ARG A 323 28.34 -51.90 26.70
N ILE A 324 27.17 -51.86 27.34
CA ILE A 324 27.06 -51.98 28.79
C ILE A 324 27.07 -53.46 29.11
N THR A 325 28.12 -53.89 29.78
CA THR A 325 28.32 -55.27 30.22
C THR A 325 27.43 -55.64 31.39
N GLY A 326 27.05 -54.67 32.21
CA GLY A 326 26.05 -54.81 33.26
C GLY A 326 25.97 -53.58 34.16
N VAL A 327 25.00 -53.60 35.07
CA VAL A 327 24.66 -52.51 35.99
C VAL A 327 24.62 -53.02 37.43
N ALA A 328 24.93 -52.14 38.39
CA ALA A 328 24.75 -52.37 39.82
C ALA A 328 24.31 -51.06 40.49
N GLU A 329 23.43 -51.13 41.48
CA GLU A 329 23.07 -49.97 42.31
C GLU A 329 24.28 -49.58 43.19
N LEU A 330 24.46 -48.28 43.42
CA LEU A 330 25.42 -47.81 44.41
C LEU A 330 24.84 -48.11 45.80
N ALA A 331 25.66 -48.66 46.70
CA ALA A 331 25.23 -48.80 48.09
C ALA A 331 25.06 -47.39 48.70
N ASP A 332 23.94 -47.15 49.37
CA ASP A 332 23.72 -45.93 50.15
C ASP A 332 24.76 -45.86 51.27
N ASP A 333 25.64 -44.86 51.23
CA ASP A 333 26.40 -44.45 52.41
C ASP A 333 25.39 -43.84 53.41
N ALA A 334 24.97 -44.66 54.36
CA ALA A 334 24.41 -44.20 55.61
C ALA A 334 25.55 -43.64 56.48
N ASP A 335 25.51 -42.32 56.70
CA ASP A 335 26.31 -41.46 57.59
C ASP A 335 27.75 -41.09 57.21
#